data_AF-A0A347WIL4-F1
#
_entry.id   AF-A0A347WIL4-F1
#
_cell.length_a   1.000
_cell.length_b   1.000
_cell.length_c   1.000
_cell.angle_alpha   90.00
_cell.angle_beta   90.00
_cell.angle_gamma   90.00
#
_symmetry.space_group_name_H-M   'P 1'
#
loop_
_entity.id
_entity.type
_entity.pdbx_description
1 polymer ?
#
loop_
_entity_poly.entity_id
_entity_poly.type
_entity_poly.pdbx_seq_one_letter_code
_entity_poly.pdbx_strand_id
1 'polypeptide(L)' 'MTRIDMQASAAVAHGFSRIPEDICEWHALDDSQNVWQSDCGQIWGISATEVFHSKFKGCPQCKRDVELYLREEKGA' A
#
# COMPACT_ATOMS: atom_id res chain seq x y z
N MET A 1 -25.12 25.07 -39.77
CA MET A 1 -24.03 24.10 -39.57
C MET A 1 -23.27 24.50 -38.33
N THR A 2 -23.65 23.98 -37.16
CA THR A 2 -22.91 24.19 -35.90
C THR A 2 -23.31 23.12 -34.90
N ARG A 3 -22.36 22.26 -34.54
CA ARG A 3 -21.96 21.95 -33.15
C ARG A 3 -20.86 20.89 -33.19
N ILE A 4 -19.63 21.40 -33.05
CA ILE A 4 -18.48 20.64 -32.59
C ILE A 4 -18.65 20.58 -31.07
N ASP A 5 -18.87 19.38 -30.55
CA ASP A 5 -18.58 19.08 -29.16
C ASP A 5 -17.80 17.76 -29.15
N MET A 6 -16.51 17.90 -29.48
CA MET A 6 -15.47 17.06 -28.91
C MET A 6 -15.49 17.28 -27.40
N GLN A 7 -15.90 16.28 -26.65
CA GLN A 7 -15.31 16.06 -25.33
C GLN A 7 -15.30 14.57 -25.03
N ALA A 8 -14.17 13.97 -25.44
CA ALA A 8 -13.68 12.75 -24.84
C ALA A 8 -13.65 12.97 -23.32
N SER A 9 -14.57 12.34 -22.60
CA SER A 9 -14.45 12.20 -21.15
C SER A 9 -13.34 11.18 -20.89
N ALA A 10 -12.09 11.64 -21.07
CA ALA A 10 -10.94 11.02 -20.43
C ALA A 10 -11.11 11.29 -18.94
N ALA A 11 -11.86 10.41 -18.27
CA ALA A 11 -11.81 10.32 -16.82
C ALA A 11 -10.34 10.02 -16.47
N VAL A 12 -9.70 11.03 -15.91
CA VAL A 12 -8.33 11.01 -15.39
C VAL A 12 -8.23 9.84 -14.43
N ALA A 13 -7.58 8.76 -14.87
CA ALA A 13 -7.06 7.74 -13.97
C ALA A 13 -5.92 8.41 -13.19
N HIS A 14 -6.29 9.06 -12.07
CA HIS A 14 -5.33 9.43 -11.05
C HIS A 14 -4.55 8.16 -10.71
N GLY A 15 -3.23 8.23 -10.86
CA GLY A 15 -2.32 7.10 -10.95
C GLY A 15 -2.63 6.00 -9.94
N PHE A 16 -3.27 4.94 -10.42
CA PHE A 16 -3.06 3.63 -9.85
C PHE A 16 -1.66 3.22 -10.29
N SER A 17 -0.67 3.54 -9.45
CA SER A 17 0.51 2.69 -9.37
C SER A 17 -0.02 1.27 -9.29
N ARG A 18 0.13 0.49 -10.36
CA ARG A 18 -0.11 -0.95 -10.32
C ARG A 18 0.87 -1.48 -9.29
N ILE A 19 0.45 -1.57 -8.04
CA ILE A 19 1.09 -2.44 -7.08
C ILE A 19 1.07 -3.81 -7.79
N PRO A 20 2.23 -4.42 -8.06
CA PRO A 20 2.24 -5.74 -8.68
C PRO A 20 1.33 -6.63 -7.84
N GLU A 21 0.46 -7.41 -8.49
CA GLU A 21 -0.57 -8.22 -7.82
C GLU A 21 0.04 -9.23 -6.82
N ASP A 22 1.37 -9.38 -6.82
CA ASP A 22 2.17 -10.23 -5.94
C ASP A 22 2.67 -9.55 -4.65
N ILE A 23 2.48 -8.24 -4.46
CA ILE A 23 2.90 -7.52 -3.24
C ILE A 23 1.68 -7.21 -2.37
N CYS A 24 1.85 -7.47 -1.07
CA CYS A 24 0.97 -7.04 0.00
C CYS A 24 1.64 -5.88 0.71
N GLU A 25 1.05 -4.69 0.58
CA GLU A 25 1.56 -3.48 1.20
C GLU A 25 1.13 -3.44 2.65
N TRP A 26 2.06 -3.09 3.54
CA TRP A 26 1.79 -2.92 4.95
C TRP A 26 2.14 -1.51 5.39
N HIS A 27 1.17 -0.85 6.02
CA HIS A 27 1.34 0.50 6.55
C HIS A 27 1.41 0.46 8.06
N ALA A 28 2.36 1.19 8.63
CA ALA A 28 2.40 1.40 10.07
C ALA A 28 1.15 2.15 10.53
N LEU A 29 0.45 1.60 11.52
CA LEU A 29 -0.71 2.22 12.16
C LEU A 29 -0.29 3.18 13.29
N ASP A 30 0.91 3.03 13.80
CA ASP A 30 1.47 3.80 14.89
C ASP A 30 2.90 4.28 14.58
N ASP A 31 3.30 5.38 15.18
CA ASP A 31 4.64 5.97 15.03
C ASP A 31 5.75 5.09 15.63
N SER A 32 5.40 4.15 16.51
CA SER A 32 6.36 3.20 17.08
C SER A 32 6.64 2.01 16.16
N GLN A 33 5.98 1.94 14.99
CA GLN A 33 6.19 0.91 13.96
C GLN A 33 6.04 -0.52 14.51
N ASN A 34 5.14 -0.69 15.47
CA ASN A 34 4.89 -1.96 16.14
C ASN A 34 3.56 -2.59 15.72
N VAL A 35 2.71 -1.84 15.04
CA VAL A 35 1.43 -2.29 14.53
C VAL A 35 1.33 -1.94 13.06
N TRP A 36 1.10 -2.95 12.23
CA TRP A 36 1.02 -2.82 10.79
C TRP A 36 -0.34 -3.27 10.28
N GLN A 37 -0.88 -2.57 9.30
CA GLN A 37 -2.08 -2.97 8.59
C GLN A 37 -1.75 -3.21 7.12
N SER A 38 -2.11 -4.40 6.66
CA SER A 38 -1.99 -4.78 5.25
C SER A 38 -3.14 -4.27 4.39
N ASP A 39 -2.91 -4.14 3.09
CA ASP A 39 -3.95 -3.88 2.09
C ASP A 39 -5.04 -4.97 2.08
N CYS A 40 -4.67 -6.21 2.42
CA CYS A 40 -5.60 -7.33 2.51
C CYS A 40 -6.42 -7.36 3.82
N GLY A 41 -6.28 -6.33 4.67
CA GLY A 41 -7.08 -6.13 5.87
C GLY A 41 -6.57 -6.87 7.11
N GLN A 42 -5.44 -7.58 7.03
CA GLN A 42 -4.78 -8.18 8.18
C GLN A 42 -4.06 -7.11 9.00
N ILE A 43 -4.22 -7.14 10.33
CA ILE A 43 -3.45 -6.35 11.29
C ILE A 43 -2.40 -7.25 11.93
N TRP A 44 -1.21 -6.71 12.14
CA TRP A 44 -0.09 -7.46 12.71
C TRP A 44 0.70 -6.60 13.68
N GLY A 45 0.74 -7.04 14.94
CA GLY A 45 1.53 -6.41 16.00
C GLY A 45 2.94 -6.98 16.06
N ILE A 46 3.83 -6.49 15.19
CA ILE A 46 5.24 -6.85 15.14
C ILE A 46 6.08 -5.60 14.91
N SER A 47 7.26 -5.52 15.52
CA SER A 47 8.16 -4.39 15.29
C SER A 47 8.79 -4.45 13.89
N ALA A 48 9.07 -3.29 13.28
CA ALA A 48 9.76 -3.21 11.99
C ALA A 48 11.05 -4.06 11.97
N THR A 49 11.85 -3.96 13.03
CA THR A 49 13.10 -4.68 13.22
C THR A 49 12.89 -6.19 13.21
N GLU A 50 11.83 -6.67 13.88
CA GLU A 50 11.48 -8.08 13.84
C GLU A 50 11.02 -8.52 12.45
N VAL A 51 10.35 -7.68 11.65
CA VAL A 51 9.99 -8.05 10.27
C VAL A 51 11.24 -8.20 9.40
N PHE A 52 12.20 -7.29 9.48
CA PHE A 52 13.45 -7.38 8.70
C PHE A 52 14.34 -8.56 9.12
N HIS A 53 14.36 -8.89 10.42
CA HIS A 53 15.18 -10.00 10.93
C HIS A 53 14.48 -11.35 10.91
N SER A 54 13.15 -11.36 10.98
CA SER A 54 12.38 -12.59 10.85
C SER A 54 12.31 -12.99 9.39
N LYS A 55 12.38 -14.29 9.13
CA LYS A 55 12.22 -14.87 7.79
C LYS A 55 10.76 -14.83 7.33
N PHE A 56 10.05 -13.72 7.53
CA PHE A 56 8.69 -13.57 7.01
C PHE A 56 8.76 -13.44 5.50
N LYS A 57 8.43 -14.52 4.81
CA LYS A 57 8.45 -14.62 3.35
C LYS A 57 7.12 -14.19 2.70
N GLY A 58 6.25 -13.51 3.43
CA GLY A 58 4.94 -13.15 2.88
C GLY A 58 3.88 -12.84 3.93
N CYS A 59 2.80 -12.23 3.46
CA CYS A 59 1.64 -11.89 4.26
C CYS A 59 0.93 -13.19 4.70
N PRO A 60 0.62 -13.37 5.99
CA PRO A 60 -0.03 -14.59 6.47
C PRO A 60 -1.42 -14.81 5.84
N GLN A 61 -2.10 -13.74 5.45
CA GLN A 61 -3.46 -13.75 4.91
C GLN A 61 -3.49 -14.00 3.40
N CYS A 62 -2.83 -13.15 2.61
CA CYS A 62 -2.87 -13.23 1.15
C CYS A 62 -1.68 -13.96 0.52
N LYS A 63 -0.70 -14.42 1.32
CA LYS A 63 0.52 -15.15 0.90
C LYS A 63 1.44 -14.42 -0.09
N ARG A 64 1.09 -13.18 -0.47
CA ARG A 64 1.89 -12.24 -1.26
C ARG A 64 3.13 -11.78 -0.50
N ASP A 65 4.15 -11.34 -1.22
CA ASP A 65 5.36 -10.77 -0.64
C ASP A 65 5.02 -9.52 0.18
N VAL A 66 5.78 -9.28 1.26
CA VAL A 66 5.52 -8.17 2.18
C VAL A 66 6.41 -7.00 1.82
N GLU A 67 5.81 -5.84 1.62
CA GLU A 67 6.53 -4.58 1.53
C GLU A 67 6.03 -3.61 2.61
N LEU A 68 6.97 -3.11 3.41
CA LEU A 68 6.68 -2.22 4.53
C LEU A 68 6.78 -0.75 4.08
N TYR A 69 5.69 -0.01 4.27
CA TYR A 69 5.62 1.42 4.00
C TYR A 69 5.51 2.18 5.31
N LEU A 70 6.54 2.96 5.61
CA LEU A 70 6.52 3.92 6.71
C LEU A 70 5.63 5.10 6.30
N ARG A 71 4.76 5.55 7.20
CA ARG A 71 4.16 6.87 7.05
C ARG A 71 5.29 7.88 7.18
N GLU A 72 5.73 8.44 6.07
CA GLU A 72 6.53 9.66 6.11
C GLU A 72 5.66 10.73 6.78
N GLU A 73 6.01 11.11 8.01
CA GLU A 73 5.47 12.31 8.62
C GLU A 73 5.80 13.47 7.67
N LYS A 74 4.78 13.99 6.98
CA LYS A 74 4.89 15.31 6.36
C LYS A 74 5.08 16.31 7.50
N GLY A 75 6.34 16.59 7.82
CA GLY A 75 6.73 17.69 8.67
C GLY A 75 6.10 18.98 8.15
N ALA A 76 5.37 19.65 9.03
CA ALA A 76 4.86 21.01 8.86
C ALA A 76 5.42 21.88 9.99
#